data_AF-A0A1F8M0I8-F1
#
_entry.id   AF-A0A1F8M0I8-F1
#
_cell.length_a   1.000
_cell.length_b   1.000
_cell.length_c   1.000
_cell.angle_alpha   90.00
_cell.angle_beta   90.00
_cell.angle_gamma   90.00
#
_symmetry.space_group_name_H-M   'P 1'
#
loop_
_entity.id
_entity.type
_entity.pdbx_description
1 polymer ?
#
loop_
_entity_poly.entity_id
_entity_poly.type
_entity_poly.pdbx_seq_one_letter_code
_entity_poly.pdbx_strand_id
1 'polypeptide(L)'
;MEEIEVKLVRLCPNHGPVTDYDADFKCRLCGQYTKEEVIAGELALAPAMEREERLGRRRMCRECGKEIDMNARVCQYCGINIPDSRVSSNTIMTLAVIPGIFGLHGLGHLVLGRILVGFLILFAGLALIAGLITCSILYYYYLQPGYIVLTIVLAIAYIFLFVWQVMDANASVRRHNQLYESHKTT
;
A
#
# COMPACT_ATOMS: atom_id res chain seq x y z
N MET A 1 -23.76 -29.65 -23.29
CA MET A 1 -24.20 -29.73 -21.89
C MET A 1 -23.15 -30.57 -21.20
N GLU A 2 -22.25 -29.93 -20.44
CA GLU A 2 -21.35 -30.66 -19.53
C GLU A 2 -22.20 -31.16 -18.36
N GLU A 3 -22.19 -32.47 -18.13
CA GLU A 3 -22.80 -33.09 -16.96
C GLU A 3 -21.95 -32.74 -15.75
N ILE A 4 -22.46 -31.90 -14.85
CA ILE A 4 -21.79 -31.57 -13.58
C ILE A 4 -21.96 -32.78 -12.65
N GLU A 5 -20.88 -33.51 -12.41
CA GLU A 5 -20.86 -34.63 -11.47
C GLU A 5 -20.91 -34.06 -10.04
N VAL A 6 -22.04 -34.26 -9.37
CA VAL A 6 -22.30 -33.75 -8.02
C VAL A 6 -21.86 -34.80 -7.00
N LYS A 7 -20.84 -34.50 -6.19
CA LYS A 7 -20.31 -35.43 -5.18
C LYS A 7 -20.76 -34.99 -3.78
N LEU A 8 -21.41 -35.91 -3.06
CA LEU A 8 -21.80 -35.71 -1.66
C LEU A 8 -20.56 -35.86 -0.76
N VAL A 9 -20.30 -34.86 0.08
CA VAL A 9 -19.18 -34.87 1.03
C VAL A 9 -19.69 -34.59 2.44
N ARG A 10 -19.17 -35.33 3.43
CA ARG A 10 -19.44 -35.10 4.86
C ARG A 10 -18.43 -34.12 5.45
N LEU A 11 -18.92 -33.08 6.12
CA LEU A 11 -18.13 -32.03 6.75
C LEU A 11 -18.29 -32.07 8.28
N CYS A 12 -17.16 -32.01 8.98
CA CYS A 12 -17.08 -31.76 10.41
C CYS A 12 -16.88 -30.24 10.66
N PRO A 13 -17.59 -29.62 11.60
CA PRO A 13 -17.43 -28.19 11.91
C PRO A 13 -16.01 -27.77 12.30
N ASN A 14 -15.23 -28.68 12.91
CA ASN A 14 -13.89 -28.39 13.42
C ASN A 14 -12.77 -28.82 12.46
N HIS A 15 -13.00 -29.85 11.63
CA HIS A 15 -11.95 -30.47 10.80
C HIS A 15 -12.22 -30.39 9.30
N GLY A 16 -13.37 -29.85 8.88
CA GLY A 16 -13.75 -29.79 7.47
C GLY A 16 -14.10 -31.17 6.91
N PRO A 17 -13.74 -31.50 5.66
CA PRO A 17 -14.12 -32.76 5.02
C PRO A 17 -13.51 -33.95 5.75
N VAL A 18 -14.34 -34.90 6.19
CA VAL A 18 -13.89 -36.08 6.92
C VAL A 18 -14.45 -37.35 6.28
N THR A 19 -13.59 -38.34 6.08
CA THR A 19 -13.96 -39.67 5.54
C THR A 19 -14.09 -40.73 6.62
N ASP A 20 -13.64 -40.44 7.84
CA ASP A 20 -13.65 -41.36 8.99
C ASP A 20 -14.58 -40.83 10.09
N TYR A 21 -15.75 -41.45 10.21
CA TYR A 21 -16.79 -41.14 11.17
C TYR A 21 -17.40 -42.42 11.72
N ASP A 22 -17.92 -42.33 12.94
CA ASP A 22 -18.56 -43.47 13.60
C ASP A 22 -19.97 -43.75 13.05
N ALA A 23 -20.57 -44.88 13.43
CA ALA A 23 -21.93 -45.27 13.03
C ALA A 23 -23.00 -44.20 13.36
N ASP A 24 -22.73 -43.37 14.39
CA ASP A 24 -23.58 -42.24 14.79
C ASP A 24 -23.26 -40.93 14.03
N PHE A 25 -22.50 -41.01 12.93
CA PHE A 25 -22.07 -39.87 12.11
C PHE A 25 -21.27 -38.80 12.86
N LYS A 26 -20.56 -39.21 13.92
CA LYS A 26 -19.63 -38.36 14.67
C LYS A 26 -18.23 -38.48 14.10
N CYS A 27 -17.55 -37.36 13.92
CA CYS A 27 -16.15 -37.34 13.52
C CYS A 27 -15.29 -38.05 14.58
N ARG A 28 -14.50 -39.06 14.17
CA ARG A 28 -13.67 -39.81 15.13
C ARG A 28 -12.55 -39.00 15.78
N LEU A 29 -12.15 -37.89 15.19
CA LEU A 29 -11.10 -37.01 15.72
C LEU A 29 -11.60 -36.14 16.88
N CYS A 30 -12.87 -35.74 16.90
CA CYS A 30 -13.36 -34.76 17.88
C CYS A 30 -14.77 -35.00 18.43
N GLY A 31 -15.43 -36.09 18.03
CA GLY A 31 -16.74 -36.50 18.53
C GLY A 31 -17.92 -35.62 18.12
N GLN A 32 -17.71 -34.60 17.27
CA GLN A 32 -18.77 -33.70 16.81
C GLN A 32 -19.57 -34.32 15.66
N TYR A 33 -20.86 -33.95 15.57
CA TYR A 33 -21.74 -34.40 14.50
C TYR A 33 -21.31 -33.82 13.14
N THR A 34 -21.25 -34.68 12.13
CA THR A 34 -20.96 -34.31 10.74
C THR A 34 -22.24 -33.96 9.98
N LYS A 35 -22.15 -33.06 9.00
CA LYS A 35 -23.25 -32.70 8.10
C LYS A 35 -22.89 -33.08 6.66
N GLU A 36 -23.87 -33.53 5.89
CA GLU A 36 -23.72 -33.73 4.45
C GLU A 36 -23.98 -32.41 3.73
N GLU A 37 -23.03 -31.99 2.90
CA GLU A 37 -23.23 -30.87 1.99
C GLU A 37 -22.90 -31.29 0.56
N VAL A 38 -23.66 -30.74 -0.37
CA VAL A 38 -23.54 -30.98 -1.80
C VAL A 38 -22.57 -29.95 -2.35
N ILE A 39 -21.37 -30.38 -2.73
CA ILE A 39 -20.36 -29.49 -3.33
C ILE A 39 -20.30 -29.83 -4.83
N ALA A 40 -20.59 -28.84 -5.67
CA ALA A 40 -20.38 -28.97 -7.13
C ALA A 40 -18.90 -29.22 -7.41
N GLY A 41 -18.62 -30.20 -8.28
CA GLY A 41 -17.33 -30.90 -8.47
C GLY A 41 -16.09 -30.09 -8.86
N GLU A 42 -16.11 -28.76 -8.82
CA GLU A 42 -14.93 -27.90 -9.06
C GLU A 42 -14.34 -27.29 -7.78
N LEU A 43 -14.96 -27.49 -6.61
CA LEU A 43 -14.50 -26.87 -5.35
C LEU A 43 -13.81 -27.83 -4.36
N ALA A 44 -13.53 -29.07 -4.78
CA ALA A 44 -12.86 -30.06 -3.93
C ALA A 44 -11.50 -30.45 -4.53
N LEU A 45 -10.42 -29.96 -3.89
CA LEU A 45 -9.01 -30.29 -4.13
C LEU A 45 -8.23 -29.47 -5.19
N ALA A 46 -8.18 -28.14 -5.02
CA ALA A 46 -6.93 -27.36 -5.16
C ALA A 46 -7.14 -25.91 -4.64
N PRO A 47 -6.30 -25.34 -3.75
CA PRO A 47 -5.33 -25.95 -2.84
C PRO A 47 -5.35 -25.31 -1.42
N ALA A 48 -5.86 -26.02 -0.40
CA ALA A 48 -5.63 -25.62 0.99
C ALA A 48 -4.13 -25.68 1.37
N MET A 49 -3.37 -26.59 0.72
CA MET A 49 -1.91 -26.68 0.83
C MET A 49 -1.18 -25.41 0.33
N GLU A 50 -1.61 -24.76 -0.76
CA GLU A 50 -0.95 -23.52 -1.20
C GLU A 50 -1.22 -22.36 -0.23
N ARG A 51 -2.34 -22.37 0.49
CA ARG A 51 -2.69 -21.29 1.42
C ARG A 51 -1.78 -21.31 2.65
N GLU A 52 -1.44 -22.50 3.17
CA GLU A 52 -0.47 -22.64 4.27
C GLU A 52 0.98 -22.44 3.81
N GLU A 53 1.36 -22.89 2.61
CA GLU A 53 2.73 -22.71 2.10
C GLU A 53 3.05 -21.23 1.76
N ARG A 54 2.04 -20.44 1.36
CA ARG A 54 2.16 -18.98 1.17
C ARG A 54 2.21 -18.19 2.49
N LEU A 55 1.69 -18.76 3.57
CA LEU A 55 1.69 -18.20 4.93
C LEU A 55 2.92 -18.63 5.75
N GLY A 56 3.75 -19.54 5.24
CA GLY A 56 4.91 -20.09 5.95
C GLY A 56 6.27 -19.64 5.42
N ARG A 57 6.33 -18.91 4.30
CA ARG A 57 7.62 -18.51 3.72
C ARG A 57 8.21 -17.38 4.56
N ARG A 58 9.27 -17.68 5.30
CA ARG A 58 10.01 -16.70 6.13
C ARG A 58 11.20 -16.15 5.33
N ARG A 59 11.52 -14.88 5.55
CA ARG A 59 12.73 -14.21 5.03
C ARG A 59 13.49 -13.55 6.16
N MET A 60 14.78 -13.30 6.00
CA MET A 60 15.55 -12.55 6.99
C MET A 60 15.40 -11.03 6.80
N CYS A 61 15.18 -10.31 7.89
CA CYS A 61 15.27 -8.86 7.91
C CYS A 61 16.74 -8.42 7.77
N ARG A 62 17.05 -7.57 6.80
CA ARG A 62 18.44 -7.09 6.57
C ARG A 62 18.98 -6.12 7.63
N GLU A 63 18.10 -5.46 8.38
CA GLU A 63 18.51 -4.51 9.41
C GLU A 63 18.81 -5.19 10.75
N CYS A 64 17.99 -6.17 11.15
CA CYS A 64 18.15 -6.83 12.45
C CYS A 64 18.55 -8.32 12.39
N GLY A 65 18.63 -8.90 11.19
CA GLY A 65 19.00 -10.30 10.96
C GLY A 65 17.94 -11.35 11.34
N LYS A 66 16.78 -10.93 11.88
CA LYS A 66 15.75 -11.86 12.36
C LYS A 66 14.81 -12.33 11.25
N GLU A 67 14.32 -13.56 11.37
CA GLU A 67 13.32 -14.12 10.47
C GLU A 67 11.96 -13.43 10.64
N ILE A 68 11.40 -13.01 9.53
CA ILE A 68 10.10 -12.34 9.43
C ILE A 68 9.26 -13.02 8.35
N ASP A 69 7.95 -12.83 8.40
CA ASP A 69 7.05 -13.28 7.35
C ASP A 69 7.40 -12.60 6.01
N MET A 70 7.32 -13.33 4.89
CA MET A 70 7.54 -12.78 3.55
C MET A 70 6.59 -11.63 3.21
N ASN A 71 5.38 -11.62 3.78
CA ASN A 71 4.38 -10.59 3.60
C ASN A 71 4.39 -9.54 4.73
N ALA A 72 5.36 -9.59 5.66
CA ALA A 72 5.47 -8.58 6.70
C ALA A 72 5.82 -7.22 6.09
N ARG A 73 4.90 -6.26 6.21
CA ARG A 73 5.11 -4.84 5.86
C ARG A 73 6.00 -4.09 6.82
N VAL A 74 6.05 -4.57 8.07
CA VAL A 74 6.86 -4.00 9.15
C VAL A 74 7.60 -5.12 9.84
N CYS A 75 8.89 -4.95 10.05
CA CYS A 75 9.63 -5.90 10.89
C CYS A 75 9.16 -5.78 12.34
N GLN A 76 8.64 -6.87 12.91
CA GLN A 76 8.15 -6.89 14.30
C GLN A 76 9.26 -6.70 15.34
N TYR A 77 10.53 -6.83 14.95
CA TYR A 77 11.67 -6.77 15.87
C TYR A 77 12.41 -5.43 15.86
N CYS A 78 12.52 -4.77 14.71
CA CYS A 78 13.22 -3.47 14.59
C CYS A 78 12.32 -2.34 14.09
N GLY A 79 11.08 -2.62 13.71
CA GLY A 79 10.09 -1.59 13.34
C GLY A 79 10.29 -0.96 11.96
N ILE A 80 11.23 -1.45 11.13
CA ILE A 80 11.42 -0.91 9.79
C ILE A 80 10.24 -1.28 8.88
N ASN A 81 9.86 -0.36 7.99
CA ASN A 81 8.93 -0.66 6.90
C ASN A 81 9.66 -1.39 5.78
N ILE A 82 9.07 -2.48 5.31
CA ILE A 82 9.62 -3.30 4.24
C ILE A 82 8.77 -3.06 2.99
N PRO A 83 9.38 -2.64 1.87
CA PRO A 83 8.62 -2.42 0.65
C PRO A 83 8.10 -3.75 0.09
N ASP A 84 6.78 -3.81 -0.14
CA ASP A 84 6.10 -5.01 -0.67
C ASP A 84 6.23 -5.15 -2.19
N SER A 85 6.43 -4.03 -2.88
CA SER A 85 6.50 -3.98 -4.35
C SER A 85 7.43 -2.89 -4.86
N ARG A 86 7.97 -3.11 -6.06
CA ARG A 86 8.66 -2.09 -6.83
C ARG A 86 7.64 -1.07 -7.32
N VAL A 87 7.99 0.21 -7.19
CA VAL A 87 7.15 1.32 -7.67
C VAL A 87 7.76 1.90 -8.95
N SER A 88 6.91 2.12 -9.95
CA SER A 88 7.34 2.75 -11.20
C SER A 88 7.74 4.21 -10.95
N SER A 89 8.97 4.56 -11.37
CA SER A 89 9.47 5.95 -11.30
C SER A 89 8.58 6.91 -12.07
N ASN A 90 8.08 6.48 -13.24
CA ASN A 90 7.24 7.32 -14.08
C ASN A 90 5.93 7.65 -13.37
N THR A 91 5.29 6.68 -12.72
CA THR A 91 4.03 6.91 -11.98
C THR A 91 4.20 7.94 -10.88
N ILE A 92 5.28 7.85 -10.08
CA ILE A 92 5.51 8.80 -8.99
C ILE A 92 5.88 10.18 -9.51
N MET A 93 6.68 10.26 -10.58
CA MET A 93 7.00 11.53 -11.22
C MET A 93 5.75 12.21 -11.78
N THR A 94 4.87 11.45 -12.46
CA THR A 94 3.58 11.95 -12.96
C THR A 94 2.71 12.49 -11.82
N LEU A 95 2.64 11.77 -10.70
CA LEU A 95 1.89 12.18 -9.51
C LEU A 95 2.50 13.36 -8.77
N ALA A 96 3.81 13.59 -8.88
CA ALA A 96 4.47 14.75 -8.29
C ALA A 96 4.35 16.01 -9.18
N VAL A 97 4.45 15.83 -10.51
CA VAL A 97 4.50 16.93 -11.48
C VAL A 97 3.11 17.44 -11.84
N ILE A 98 2.22 16.58 -12.36
CA ILE A 98 0.93 17.02 -12.93
C ILE A 98 0.06 17.66 -11.84
N PRO A 99 -0.20 17.00 -10.71
CA PRO A 99 -1.01 17.61 -9.65
C PRO A 99 -0.30 18.80 -9.00
N GLY A 100 1.04 18.77 -8.90
CA GLY A 100 1.82 19.86 -8.34
C GLY A 100 1.71 21.17 -9.11
N ILE A 101 1.46 21.13 -10.43
CA ILE A 101 1.17 22.35 -11.22
C ILE A 101 -0.11 23.05 -10.71
N PHE A 102 -1.09 22.26 -10.28
CA PHE A 102 -2.37 22.74 -9.75
C PHE A 102 -2.37 22.95 -8.23
N GLY A 103 -1.20 22.92 -7.58
CA GLY A 103 -1.11 23.08 -6.13
C GLY A 103 -1.32 21.83 -5.31
N LEU A 104 -1.58 20.68 -5.94
CA LEU A 104 -1.74 19.38 -5.27
C LEU A 104 -0.37 18.72 -5.09
N HIS A 105 0.49 19.37 -4.30
CA HIS A 105 1.83 18.87 -4.01
C HIS A 105 1.82 17.66 -3.07
N GLY A 106 2.91 16.91 -3.00
CA GLY A 106 3.12 15.83 -2.01
C GLY A 106 2.45 14.48 -2.31
N LEU A 107 1.69 14.34 -3.40
CA LEU A 107 1.05 13.06 -3.78
C LEU A 107 2.04 11.93 -4.05
N GLY A 108 3.20 12.23 -4.64
CA GLY A 108 4.26 11.24 -4.84
C GLY A 108 4.76 10.63 -3.53
N HIS A 109 4.85 11.42 -2.46
CA HIS A 109 5.30 10.98 -1.14
C HIS A 109 4.25 10.17 -0.40
N LEU A 110 2.96 10.49 -0.61
CA LEU A 110 1.84 9.73 -0.04
C LEU A 110 1.81 8.30 -0.58
N VAL A 111 2.03 8.10 -1.89
CA VAL A 111 2.07 6.76 -2.50
C VAL A 111 3.27 5.94 -2.02
N LEU A 112 4.38 6.59 -1.68
CA LEU A 112 5.56 5.94 -1.09
C LEU A 112 5.41 5.65 0.42
N GLY A 113 4.24 5.91 1.01
CA GLY A 113 3.99 5.70 2.44
C GLY A 113 4.60 6.77 3.36
N ARG A 114 5.20 7.83 2.82
CA ARG A 114 5.73 8.97 3.60
C ARG A 114 4.64 10.00 3.87
N ILE A 115 3.60 9.55 4.58
CA ILE A 115 2.34 10.28 4.74
C ILE A 115 2.54 11.68 5.32
N LEU A 116 3.30 11.79 6.42
CA LEU A 116 3.56 13.06 7.08
C LEU A 116 4.25 14.07 6.14
N VAL A 117 5.26 13.62 5.40
CA VAL A 117 6.00 14.47 4.44
C VAL A 117 5.08 14.92 3.32
N GLY A 118 4.27 14.01 2.77
CA GLY A 118 3.30 14.34 1.73
C GLY A 118 2.31 15.42 2.18
N PHE A 119 1.74 15.29 3.38
CA PHE A 119 0.82 16.31 3.92
C PHE A 119 1.50 17.65 4.19
N LEU A 120 2.70 17.66 4.76
CA LEU A 120 3.43 18.90 5.01
C LEU A 120 3.69 19.69 3.71
N ILE A 121 4.11 18.99 2.65
CA ILE A 121 4.36 19.60 1.35
C ILE A 121 3.02 20.09 0.72
N LEU A 122 1.95 19.30 0.83
CA LEU A 122 0.63 19.67 0.33
C LEU A 122 0.13 20.98 0.98
N PHE A 123 0.14 21.06 2.31
CA PHE A 123 -0.32 22.25 3.03
C PHE A 123 0.57 23.46 2.78
N ALA A 124 1.90 23.27 2.69
CA ALA A 124 2.81 24.35 2.34
C ALA A 124 2.50 24.93 0.94
N GLY A 125 2.23 24.07 -0.04
CA GLY A 125 1.86 24.50 -1.39
C GLY A 125 0.51 25.24 -1.44
N LEU A 126 -0.52 24.72 -0.76
CA LEU A 126 -1.82 25.37 -0.64
C LEU A 126 -1.71 26.74 0.04
N ALA A 127 -0.89 26.87 1.10
CA ALA A 127 -0.65 28.13 1.77
C ALA A 127 0.01 29.17 0.85
N LEU A 128 0.97 28.75 0.01
CA LEU A 128 1.62 29.63 -0.96
C LEU A 128 0.63 30.10 -2.04
N ILE A 129 -0.23 29.21 -2.55
CA ILE A 129 -1.28 29.57 -3.52
C ILE A 129 -2.28 30.54 -2.89
N ALA A 130 -2.76 30.25 -1.68
CA ALA A 130 -3.65 31.14 -0.95
C ALA A 130 -3.01 32.52 -0.76
N GLY A 131 -1.73 32.56 -0.37
CA GLY A 131 -0.96 33.79 -0.26
C GLY A 131 -0.88 34.57 -1.58
N LEU A 132 -0.59 33.91 -2.70
CA LEU A 132 -0.56 34.53 -4.03
C LEU A 132 -1.91 35.13 -4.42
N ILE A 133 -3.00 34.39 -4.20
CA ILE A 133 -4.38 34.85 -4.49
C ILE A 133 -4.71 36.05 -3.60
N THR A 134 -4.47 35.95 -2.28
CA THR A 134 -4.74 37.02 -1.33
C THR A 134 -3.95 38.28 -1.67
N CYS A 135 -2.64 38.18 -1.94
CA CYS A 135 -1.82 39.34 -2.31
C CYS A 135 -2.28 39.97 -3.63
N SER A 136 -2.70 39.16 -4.60
CA SER A 136 -3.23 39.66 -5.88
C SER A 136 -4.54 40.43 -5.70
N ILE A 137 -5.46 39.90 -4.87
CA ILE A 137 -6.72 40.56 -4.51
C ILE A 137 -6.45 41.88 -3.76
N LEU A 138 -5.58 41.86 -2.75
CA LEU A 138 -5.23 43.05 -1.98
C LEU A 138 -4.57 44.11 -2.86
N TYR A 139 -3.69 43.72 -3.79
CA TYR A 139 -3.13 44.64 -4.77
C TYR A 139 -4.21 45.30 -5.63
N TYR A 140 -5.18 44.53 -6.13
CA TYR A 140 -6.28 45.04 -6.94
C TYR A 140 -7.12 46.11 -6.20
N TYR A 141 -7.40 45.91 -4.91
CA TYR A 141 -8.23 46.84 -4.12
C TYR A 141 -7.46 48.06 -3.60
N TYR A 142 -6.21 47.89 -3.17
CA TYR A 142 -5.46 48.94 -2.47
C TYR A 142 -4.36 49.59 -3.32
N LEU A 143 -4.01 49.03 -4.48
CA LEU A 143 -2.96 49.51 -5.39
C LEU A 143 -1.58 49.76 -4.74
N GLN A 144 -1.32 49.16 -3.58
CA GLN A 144 -0.08 49.36 -2.85
C GLN A 144 1.05 48.50 -3.46
N PRO A 145 2.19 49.07 -3.86
CA PRO A 145 3.25 48.33 -4.56
C PRO A 145 3.92 47.25 -3.70
N GLY A 146 3.79 47.33 -2.37
CA GLY A 146 4.28 46.30 -1.46
C GLY A 146 3.71 44.91 -1.76
N TYR A 147 2.45 44.84 -2.21
CA TYR A 147 1.82 43.56 -2.57
C TYR A 147 2.42 42.95 -3.85
N ILE A 148 2.93 43.76 -4.79
CA ILE A 148 3.62 43.24 -5.99
C ILE A 148 4.90 42.51 -5.57
N VAL A 149 5.70 43.14 -4.71
CA VAL A 149 6.97 42.56 -4.22
C VAL A 149 6.68 41.25 -3.48
N LEU A 150 5.67 41.23 -2.60
CA LEU A 150 5.30 40.04 -1.87
C LEU A 150 4.82 38.91 -2.78
N THR A 151 4.00 39.22 -3.80
CA THR A 151 3.56 38.23 -4.80
C THR A 151 4.74 37.61 -5.55
N ILE A 152 5.74 38.41 -5.96
CA ILE A 152 6.94 37.89 -6.63
C ILE A 152 7.72 36.95 -5.70
N VAL A 153 7.91 37.33 -4.44
CA VAL A 153 8.60 36.49 -3.44
C VAL A 153 7.87 35.17 -3.23
N LEU A 154 6.54 35.20 -3.07
CA LEU A 154 5.71 34.01 -2.90
C LEU A 154 5.75 33.11 -4.15
N ALA A 155 5.77 33.69 -5.36
CA ALA A 155 5.84 32.94 -6.60
C ALA A 155 7.18 32.20 -6.73
N ILE A 156 8.29 32.85 -6.37
CA ILE A 156 9.61 32.21 -6.32
C ILE A 156 9.62 31.07 -5.30
N ALA A 157 9.08 31.28 -4.10
CA ALA A 157 8.98 30.25 -3.07
C ALA A 157 8.15 29.05 -3.55
N TYR A 158 7.05 29.29 -4.27
CA TYR A 158 6.20 28.25 -4.86
C TYR A 158 6.95 27.42 -5.91
N ILE A 159 7.66 28.08 -6.83
CA ILE A 159 8.46 27.39 -7.85
C ILE A 159 9.57 26.57 -7.18
N PHE A 160 10.24 27.13 -6.19
CA PHE A 160 11.27 26.41 -5.45
C PHE A 160 10.71 25.16 -4.75
N LEU A 161 9.59 25.30 -4.04
CA LEU A 161 8.90 24.16 -3.42
C LEU A 161 8.54 23.11 -4.47
N PHE A 162 7.98 23.52 -5.61
CA PHE A 162 7.59 22.64 -6.72
C PHE A 162 8.77 21.85 -7.29
N VAL A 163 9.89 22.50 -7.57
CA VAL A 163 11.10 21.81 -8.09
C VAL A 163 11.66 20.87 -7.03
N TRP A 164 11.78 21.34 -5.79
CA TRP A 164 12.34 20.57 -4.70
C TRP A 164 11.53 19.29 -4.40
N GLN A 165 10.20 19.36 -4.33
CA GLN A 165 9.37 18.18 -4.08
C GLN A 165 9.46 17.15 -5.22
N VAL A 166 9.60 17.58 -6.48
CA VAL A 166 9.74 16.68 -7.63
C VAL A 166 11.07 15.92 -7.56
N MET A 167 12.16 16.63 -7.21
CA MET A 167 13.46 16.02 -6.99
C MET A 167 13.44 15.03 -5.81
N ASP A 168 12.85 15.42 -4.68
CA ASP A 168 12.77 14.57 -3.49
C ASP A 168 11.87 13.33 -3.71
N ALA A 169 10.79 13.47 -4.48
CA ALA A 169 9.95 12.34 -4.88
C ALA A 169 10.75 11.32 -5.70
N ASN A 170 11.50 11.78 -6.71
CA ASN A 170 12.36 10.92 -7.54
C ASN A 170 13.46 10.24 -6.70
N ALA A 171 14.11 10.99 -5.79
CA ALA A 171 15.09 10.42 -4.87
C ALA A 171 14.47 9.36 -3.95
N SER A 172 13.26 9.61 -3.46
CA SER A 172 12.53 8.68 -2.59
C SER A 172 12.16 7.38 -3.32
N VAL A 173 11.74 7.44 -4.59
CA VAL A 173 11.49 6.22 -5.39
C VAL A 173 12.74 5.38 -5.57
N ARG A 174 13.87 6.02 -5.88
CA ARG A 174 15.14 5.31 -6.07
C ARG A 174 15.52 4.53 -4.81
N ARG A 175 15.40 5.17 -3.63
CA ARG A 175 15.65 4.53 -2.34
C ARG A 175 14.66 3.39 -2.06
N HIS A 176 13.37 3.62 -2.29
CA HIS A 176 12.33 2.58 -2.11
C HIS A 176 12.60 1.35 -2.96
N ASN A 177 12.92 1.54 -4.23
CA ASN A 177 13.21 0.44 -5.16
C ASN A 177 14.53 -0.27 -4.81
N GLN A 178 15.56 0.46 -4.37
CA GLN A 178 16.81 -0.16 -3.90
C GLN A 178 16.57 -1.05 -2.68
N LEU A 179 15.76 -0.60 -1.71
CA LEU A 179 15.38 -1.41 -0.55
C LEU A 179 14.58 -2.65 -0.99
N TYR A 180 13.63 -2.49 -1.92
CA TYR A 180 12.86 -3.62 -2.48
C TYR A 180 13.75 -4.69 -3.12
N GLU A 181 14.67 -4.30 -4.01
CA GLU A 181 15.57 -5.26 -4.67
C GLU A 181 16.50 -5.95 -3.66
N SER A 182 16.92 -5.22 -2.63
CA SER A 182 17.70 -5.79 -1.53
C SER A 182 16.89 -6.88 -0.80
N HIS A 183 15.60 -6.69 -0.55
CA HIS A 183 14.79 -7.69 0.14
C HIS A 183 14.33 -8.86 -0.73
N LYS A 184 14.33 -8.72 -2.06
CA LYS A 184 13.88 -9.77 -3.00
C LYS A 184 14.95 -10.82 -3.30
N THR A 185 16.22 -10.45 -3.22
CA THR A 185 17.36 -11.30 -3.66
C THR A 185 17.85 -12.28 -2.58
N THR A 186 17.02 -12.63 -1.59
CA THR A 186 17.35 -13.51 -0.46
C THR A 186 16.14 -14.34 -0.09
#